data_AF-A0A411YAQ3-F1
#
_entry.id   AF-A0A411YAQ3-F1
#
_cell.length_a   1.000
_cell.length_b   1.000
_cell.length_c   1.000
_cell.angle_alpha   90.00
_cell.angle_beta   90.00
_cell.angle_gamma   90.00
#
_symmetry.space_group_name_H-M   'P 1'
#
loop_
_entity.id
_entity.type
_entity.pdbx_description
1 polymer ?
#
loop_
_entity_poly.entity_id
_entity_poly.type
_entity_poly.pdbx_seq_one_letter_code
_entity_poly.pdbx_strand_id
1 'polypeptide(L)'
;MSERARTEAARIRLVVPHQLRTLARVSGEVTVEVARPATVEAVVDALEAAHPSLAGTVRDRATGRRRAMIRVYADGEDYSDAWTEAELPASVIQGREPVRLIGAIAGG
;
A
#
# COMPACT_ATOMS: atom_id res chain seq x y z
N MET A 1 -24.73 -2.14 22.73
CA MET A 1 -23.99 -3.41 22.93
C MET A 1 -23.78 -4.08 21.57
N SER A 2 -22.82 -3.61 20.77
CA SER A 2 -22.17 -4.38 19.68
C SER A 2 -21.13 -3.50 18.97
N GLU A 3 -19.99 -3.25 19.62
CA GLU A 3 -18.86 -2.52 18.98
C GLU A 3 -17.52 -3.03 19.52
N ARG A 4 -17.44 -4.33 19.82
CA ARG A 4 -16.23 -4.98 20.35
C ARG A 4 -15.80 -6.21 19.54
N ALA A 5 -16.09 -6.19 18.23
CA ALA A 5 -15.60 -7.16 17.26
C ALA A 5 -15.11 -6.50 15.96
N ARG A 6 -14.75 -5.20 16.01
CA ARG A 6 -13.91 -4.57 14.98
C ARG A 6 -12.47 -4.99 15.28
N THR A 7 -12.18 -6.26 15.07
CA THR A 7 -10.88 -6.87 15.36
C THR A 7 -9.82 -6.23 14.47
N GLU A 8 -9.00 -5.36 15.06
CA GLU A 8 -7.71 -4.85 14.57
C GLU A 8 -7.59 -4.60 13.06
N ALA A 9 -8.39 -3.69 12.51
CA ALA A 9 -8.15 -3.11 11.19
C ALA A 9 -7.51 -1.72 11.32
N ALA A 10 -6.39 -1.51 10.62
CA ALA A 10 -5.72 -0.23 10.50
C ALA A 10 -6.23 0.54 9.28
N ARG A 11 -6.50 1.85 9.43
CA ARG A 11 -6.85 2.73 8.31
C ARG A 11 -5.59 3.37 7.78
N ILE A 12 -5.11 2.88 6.64
CA ILE A 12 -3.82 3.25 6.07
C ILE A 12 -4.03 4.21 4.90
N ARG A 13 -3.27 5.30 4.91
CA ARG A 13 -3.20 6.28 3.83
C ARG A 13 -2.07 5.90 2.88
N LEU A 14 -2.31 5.96 1.58
CA LEU A 14 -1.35 5.71 0.53
C LEU A 14 -1.17 6.92 -0.37
N VAL A 15 0.08 7.30 -0.60
CA VAL A 15 0.47 8.17 -1.70
C VAL A 15 0.96 7.28 -2.83
N VAL A 16 0.25 7.27 -3.96
CA VAL A 16 0.65 6.51 -5.15
C VAL A 16 1.14 7.46 -6.26
N PRO A 17 2.00 7.00 -7.20
CA PRO A 17 2.50 7.81 -8.30
C PRO A 17 1.36 8.37 -9.16
N HIS A 18 1.60 9.50 -9.83
CA HIS A 18 0.58 10.18 -10.62
C HIS A 18 -0.10 9.27 -11.66
N GLN A 19 0.69 8.43 -12.35
CA GLN A 19 0.19 7.50 -13.36
C GLN A 19 -0.78 6.48 -12.74
N LEU A 20 -0.48 5.99 -11.54
CA LEU A 20 -1.35 5.06 -10.80
C LEU A 20 -2.61 5.79 -10.32
N ARG A 21 -2.49 7.05 -9.86
CA ARG A 21 -3.68 7.86 -9.51
C ARG A 21 -4.64 8.01 -10.68
N THR A 22 -4.11 8.29 -11.87
CA THR A 22 -4.92 8.38 -13.10
C THR A 22 -5.62 7.07 -13.43
N LEU A 23 -4.92 5.93 -13.32
CA LEU A 23 -5.50 4.60 -13.54
C LEU A 23 -6.58 4.24 -12.51
N ALA A 24 -6.39 4.63 -11.24
CA ALA A 24 -7.36 4.43 -10.16
C ALA A 24 -8.50 5.47 -10.15
N ARG A 25 -8.41 6.51 -10.99
CA ARG A 25 -9.34 7.66 -11.03
C ARG A 25 -9.45 8.38 -9.68
N VAL A 26 -8.32 8.56 -9.00
CA VAL A 26 -8.23 9.26 -7.72
C VAL A 26 -7.44 10.56 -7.87
N SER A 27 -7.82 11.61 -7.15
CA SER A 27 -7.19 12.93 -7.23
C SER A 27 -6.17 13.20 -6.11
N GLY A 28 -5.99 12.27 -5.15
CA GLY A 28 -5.13 12.46 -3.99
C GLY A 28 -4.63 11.15 -3.38
N GLU A 29 -4.49 11.15 -2.05
CA GLU A 29 -4.18 9.93 -1.29
C GLU A 29 -5.33 8.94 -1.35
N VAL A 30 -4.97 7.65 -1.36
CA VAL A 30 -5.93 6.55 -1.25
C VAL A 30 -5.97 6.12 0.21
N THR A 31 -7.15 5.84 0.75
CA THR A 31 -7.28 5.28 2.11
C THR A 31 -7.88 3.90 2.00
N VAL A 32 -7.25 2.93 2.66
CA VAL A 32 -7.71 1.53 2.69
C VAL A 32 -7.78 1.03 4.14
N GLU A 33 -8.64 0.05 4.38
CA GLU A 33 -8.70 -0.66 5.67
C GLU A 33 -7.94 -1.98 5.54
N VAL A 34 -7.02 -2.22 6.47
CA VAL A 34 -6.09 -3.36 6.43
C VAL A 34 -6.16 -4.10 7.74
N ALA A 35 -6.48 -5.39 7.70
CA ALA A 35 -6.43 -6.24 8.89
C ALA A 35 -4.99 -6.36 9.41
N ARG A 36 -4.80 -6.46 10.72
CA ARG A 36 -3.48 -6.70 11.30
C ARG A 36 -3.07 -8.18 11.19
N PRO A 37 -1.76 -8.48 11.04
CA PRO A 37 -0.64 -7.53 10.99
C PRO A 37 -0.64 -6.71 9.69
N ALA A 38 -0.46 -5.40 9.84
CA ALA A 38 -0.51 -4.47 8.70
C ALA A 38 0.84 -4.43 7.97
N THR A 39 1.05 -5.36 7.04
CA THR A 39 2.25 -5.44 6.21
C THR A 39 2.08 -4.66 4.89
N VAL A 40 3.16 -4.49 4.13
CA VAL A 40 3.09 -3.89 2.79
C VAL A 40 2.21 -4.74 1.87
N GLU A 41 2.33 -6.06 1.93
CA GLU A 41 1.49 -6.98 1.15
C GLU A 41 0.00 -6.74 1.42
N ALA A 42 -0.40 -6.71 2.69
CA ALA A 42 -1.79 -6.52 3.08
C ALA A 42 -2.35 -5.16 2.63
N VAL A 43 -1.50 -4.11 2.66
CA VAL A 43 -1.85 -2.80 2.11
C VAL A 43 -2.08 -2.85 0.61
N VAL A 44 -1.23 -3.56 -0.14
CA VAL A 44 -1.35 -3.67 -1.60
C VAL A 44 -2.52 -4.56 -2.00
N ASP A 45 -2.81 -5.61 -1.24
CA ASP A 45 -4.04 -6.40 -1.40
C ASP A 45 -5.28 -5.53 -1.24
N ALA A 46 -5.35 -4.74 -0.18
CA ALA A 46 -6.47 -3.83 0.06
C ALA A 46 -6.58 -2.75 -1.03
N LEU A 47 -5.44 -2.23 -1.50
CA LEU A 47 -5.38 -1.26 -2.60
C LEU A 47 -5.91 -1.84 -3.91
N GLU A 48 -5.46 -3.04 -4.30
CA GLU A 48 -5.89 -3.69 -5.54
C GLU A 48 -7.35 -4.17 -5.46
N ALA A 49 -7.84 -4.57 -4.28
CA ALA A 49 -9.25 -4.87 -4.05
C ALA A 49 -10.14 -3.61 -4.19
N ALA A 50 -9.69 -2.48 -3.65
CA ALA A 50 -10.40 -1.20 -3.77
C ALA A 50 -10.30 -0.60 -5.19
N HIS A 51 -9.18 -0.82 -5.87
CA HIS A 51 -8.91 -0.31 -7.22
C HIS A 51 -8.37 -1.43 -8.13
N PRO A 52 -9.23 -2.29 -8.69
CA PRO A 52 -8.81 -3.39 -9.56
C PRO A 52 -8.03 -2.96 -10.80
N SER A 53 -8.14 -1.70 -11.23
CA SER A 53 -7.34 -1.13 -12.31
C SER A 53 -5.85 -1.03 -11.99
N LEU A 54 -5.47 -1.10 -10.71
CA LEU A 54 -4.08 -1.10 -10.27
C LEU A 54 -3.44 -2.48 -10.24
N ALA A 55 -4.24 -3.56 -10.33
CA ALA A 55 -3.71 -4.92 -10.37
C ALA A 55 -2.76 -5.07 -11.57
N GLY A 56 -1.54 -5.53 -11.34
CA GLY A 56 -0.50 -5.61 -12.39
C GLY A 56 0.44 -4.41 -12.46
N THR A 57 0.13 -3.31 -11.76
CA THR A 57 0.97 -2.11 -11.75
C THR A 57 2.02 -2.14 -10.64
N VAL A 58 1.63 -2.71 -9.48
CA VAL A 58 2.47 -2.85 -8.29
C VAL A 58 3.11 -4.24 -8.23
N ARG A 59 2.30 -5.28 -8.44
CA ARG A 59 2.73 -6.67 -8.57
C ARG A 59 2.64 -7.15 -10.02
N ASP A 60 3.52 -8.06 -10.40
CA ASP A 60 3.38 -8.76 -11.66
C ASP A 60 2.18 -9.73 -11.61
N ARG A 61 1.31 -9.69 -12.62
CA ARG A 61 0.05 -10.48 -12.61
C ARG A 61 0.29 -11.99 -12.70
N ALA A 62 1.39 -12.43 -13.31
CA ALA A 62 1.66 -13.84 -13.52
C ALA A 62 2.32 -14.48 -12.28
N THR A 63 3.18 -13.72 -11.60
CA THR A 63 3.99 -14.22 -10.49
C THR A 63 3.54 -13.75 -9.12
N GLY A 64 2.69 -12.71 -9.05
CA GLY A 64 2.28 -12.07 -7.79
C GLY A 64 3.41 -11.29 -7.10
N ARG A 65 4.61 -11.24 -7.67
CA ARG A 65 5.78 -10.59 -7.05
C ARG A 65 5.72 -9.08 -7.27
N ARG A 66 6.19 -8.30 -6.28
CA ARG A 66 6.44 -6.86 -6.45
C ARG A 66 7.29 -6.62 -7.70
N ARG A 67 6.88 -5.66 -8.54
CA ARG A 67 7.71 -5.24 -9.67
C ARG A 67 8.94 -4.51 -9.15
N ALA A 68 10.14 -4.89 -9.61
CA ALA A 68 11.41 -4.39 -9.08
C ALA A 68 11.56 -2.85 -9.07
N MET A 69 10.90 -2.17 -10.00
CA MET A 69 10.91 -0.69 -10.09
C MET A 69 10.00 -0.02 -9.06
N ILE A 70 9.13 -0.73 -8.35
CA ILE A 70 8.24 -0.11 -7.35
C ILE A 70 8.94 -0.12 -5.99
N ARG A 71 9.21 1.05 -5.42
CA ARG A 71 9.70 1.18 -4.04
C ARG A 71 8.55 1.53 -3.11
N VAL A 72 8.63 1.03 -1.88
CA VAL A 72 7.65 1.29 -0.82
C VAL A 72 8.34 1.92 0.36
N TYR A 73 7.86 3.10 0.76
CA TYR A 73 8.36 3.77 1.95
C TYR A 73 7.25 3.94 2.98
N ALA A 74 7.62 3.80 4.24
CA ALA A 74 6.76 4.06 5.39
C ALA A 74 7.59 4.78 6.45
N ASP A 75 7.09 5.94 6.93
CA ASP A 75 7.80 6.77 7.91
C ASP A 75 9.24 7.14 7.51
N GLY A 76 9.47 7.34 6.21
CA GLY A 76 10.79 7.66 5.65
C GLY A 76 11.74 6.47 5.48
N GLU A 77 11.38 5.28 5.94
CA GLU A 77 12.14 4.04 5.80
C GLU A 77 11.69 3.21 4.59
N ASP A 78 12.60 2.45 3.99
CA ASP A 78 12.31 1.59 2.82
C ASP A 78 11.84 0.20 3.27
N TYR A 79 10.61 -0.17 2.89
CA TYR A 79 9.97 -1.46 3.17
C TYR A 79 9.87 -2.35 1.91
N SER A 80 10.57 -2.00 0.82
CA SER A 80 10.49 -2.71 -0.46
C SER A 80 10.89 -4.18 -0.38
N ASP A 81 11.86 -4.51 0.49
CA ASP A 81 12.38 -5.87 0.67
C ASP A 81 11.75 -6.60 1.86
N ALA A 82 11.11 -5.87 2.78
CA ALA A 82 10.41 -6.43 3.94
C ALA A 82 8.90 -6.63 3.68
N TRP A 83 8.53 -6.84 2.42
CA TRP A 83 7.16 -6.76 1.89
C TRP A 83 6.11 -7.57 2.66
N THR A 84 6.44 -8.82 3.01
CA THR A 84 5.58 -9.75 3.76
C THR A 84 6.00 -9.91 5.21
N GLU A 85 7.22 -9.50 5.55
CA GLU A 85 7.87 -9.87 6.81
C GLU A 85 7.72 -8.80 7.90
N ALA A 86 7.80 -7.52 7.53
CA ALA A 86 7.73 -6.43 8.49
C ALA A 86 6.32 -5.84 8.57
N GLU A 87 5.81 -5.73 9.80
CA GLU A 87 4.65 -4.87 10.07
C GLU A 87 5.05 -3.40 9.88
N LEU A 88 4.14 -2.61 9.30
CA LEU A 88 4.33 -1.19 9.09
C LEU A 88 4.50 -0.45 10.43
N PRO A 89 5.22 0.69 10.43
CA PRO A 89 5.48 1.43 11.65
C PRO A 89 4.17 1.96 12.25
N ALA A 90 4.16 2.13 13.57
CA ALA A 90 2.98 2.59 14.31
C ALA A 90 2.44 3.95 13.80
N SER A 91 3.32 4.82 13.28
CA SER A 91 2.95 6.09 12.64
C SER A 91 2.02 5.89 11.44
N VAL A 92 2.26 4.87 10.63
CA VAL A 92 1.42 4.51 9.47
C VAL A 92 0.14 3.80 9.92
N ILE A 93 0.25 2.84 10.83
CA ILE A 93 -0.92 2.11 11.38
C ILE A 93 -1.92 3.05 12.03
N GLN A 94 -1.42 4.10 12.69
CA GLN A 94 -2.24 5.13 13.36
C GLN A 94 -2.68 6.26 12.40
N GLY A 95 -2.33 6.16 11.10
CA GLY A 95 -2.75 7.10 10.06
C GLY A 95 -2.03 8.46 10.07
N ARG A 96 -0.98 8.63 10.87
CA ARG A 96 -0.19 9.87 10.94
C ARG A 96 0.63 10.06 9.67
N GLU A 97 1.35 9.02 9.25
CA GLU A 97 2.16 9.00 8.03
C GLU A 97 1.52 8.11 6.97
N PRO A 98 1.63 8.45 5.67
CA PRO A 98 1.17 7.58 4.60
C PRO A 98 2.24 6.56 4.20
N VAL A 99 1.81 5.42 3.67
CA VAL A 99 2.65 4.56 2.83
C VAL A 99 2.85 5.26 1.48
N ARG A 100 4.09 5.31 0.99
CA ARG A 100 4.42 5.93 -0.29
C ARG A 100 4.86 4.87 -1.28
N LEU A 101 4.07 4.67 -2.33
CA LEU A 101 4.48 3.89 -3.50
C LEU A 101 5.19 4.82 -4.47
N ILE A 102 6.43 4.49 -4.83
CA ILE A 102 7.25 5.27 -5.74
C ILE A 102 7.64 4.39 -6.92
N GLY A 103 7.34 4.87 -8.14
CA GLY A 103 7.94 4.29 -9.33
C GLY A 103 9.38 4.78 -9.44
N ALA A 104 10.35 3.88 -9.34
CA ALA A 104 11.70 4.15 -9.78
C ALA A 104 11.62 4.47 -11.28
N ILE A 105 11.96 5.72 -11.62
CA ILE A 105 12.11 6.11 -13.01
C ILE A 105 13.30 5.30 -13.54
N ALA A 106 13.05 4.36 -14.46
CA ALA A 106 14.10 3.95 -15.37
C ALA A 106 14.44 5.21 -16.17
N GLY A 107 15.54 5.88 -15.79
CA GLY A 107 16.05 7.03 -16.53
C GLY A 107 16.22 6.61 -17.98
N GLY A 108 15.44 7.24 -18.87
CA GLY A 108 15.73 7.29 -20.29
C GLY A 108 16.64 8.46 -20.58
#